data_AF-A0A382P5J3-F1
#
_entry.id   AF-A0A382P5J3-F1
#
_cell.length_a   1.000
_cell.length_b   1.000
_cell.length_c   1.000
_cell.angle_alpha   90.00
_cell.angle_beta   90.00
_cell.angle_gamma   90.00
#
_symmetry.space_group_name_H-M   'P 1'
#
loop_
_entity.id
_entity.type
_entity.pdbx_description
1 polymer ?
#
loop_
_entity_poly.entity_id
_entity_poly.type
_entity_poly.pdbx_seq_one_letter_code
_entity_poly.pdbx_strand_id
1 'polypeptide(L)'
;MNTKFISSDPTIETCWRSIILLGNNVASYKFALAKALLGIDKKDTFISLEELALPFSESLTEHLQTAGKQITSSSSKFLDFCSQYNRGAIDKDQLIQQTVKLGFVNVIDAFHNVARSEVPYRFFEDARKDREGIVLTDEFYKLLNSRQAENF
;
A
#
# COMPACT_ATOMS: atom_id res chain seq x y z
N MET A 1 -8.57 -9.20 32.91
CA MET A 1 -8.27 -9.66 31.53
C MET A 1 -6.98 -8.97 31.10
N ASN A 2 -5.96 -9.77 30.77
CA ASN A 2 -4.57 -9.31 30.63
C ASN A 2 -4.30 -8.97 29.15
N THR A 3 -4.49 -7.70 28.77
CA THR A 3 -4.18 -7.19 27.43
C THR A 3 -2.70 -6.79 27.37
N LYS A 4 -1.81 -7.78 27.30
CA LYS A 4 -0.40 -7.59 26.89
C LYS A 4 -0.17 -8.30 25.57
N PHE A 5 -0.75 -7.77 24.50
CA PHE A 5 -0.47 -8.17 23.11
C PHE A 5 0.40 -7.15 22.36
N ILE A 6 0.87 -6.11 23.06
CA ILE A 6 1.82 -5.15 22.52
C ILE A 6 3.17 -5.48 23.15
N SER A 7 4.05 -6.10 22.37
CA SER A 7 5.48 -6.18 22.70
C SER A 7 5.94 -4.79 23.15
N SER A 8 6.61 -4.72 24.29
CA SER A 8 7.07 -3.46 24.88
C SER A 8 8.13 -2.75 24.04
N ASP A 9 8.66 -3.44 23.02
CA ASP A 9 9.53 -2.89 21.99
C ASP A 9 9.04 -3.39 20.62
N PRO A 10 8.47 -2.52 19.77
CA PRO A 10 8.03 -2.94 18.45
C PRO A 10 9.25 -3.20 17.56
N THR A 11 9.30 -4.36 16.92
CA THR A 11 10.31 -4.65 15.87
C THR A 11 9.85 -4.09 14.52
N ILE A 12 10.77 -3.95 13.57
CA ILE A 12 10.47 -3.54 12.18
C ILE A 12 9.37 -4.43 11.58
N GLU A 13 9.45 -5.75 11.78
CA GLU A 13 8.49 -6.71 11.23
C GLU A 13 7.13 -6.63 11.93
N THR A 14 7.13 -6.32 13.23
CA THR A 14 5.89 -6.13 14.00
C THR A 14 5.20 -4.84 13.55
N CYS A 15 5.95 -3.76 13.34
CA CYS A 15 5.43 -2.51 12.77
C CYS A 15 4.82 -2.73 11.39
N TRP A 16 5.54 -3.41 10.49
CA TRP A 16 5.02 -3.74 9.16
C TRP A 16 3.70 -4.51 9.25
N ARG A 17 3.66 -5.61 10.03
CA ARG A 17 2.42 -6.39 10.22
C ARG A 17 1.30 -5.57 10.84
N SER A 18 1.58 -4.71 11.81
CA SER A 18 0.59 -3.85 12.43
C SER A 18 0.00 -2.84 11.45
N ILE A 19 0.82 -2.26 10.55
CA ILE A 19 0.31 -1.42 9.46
C ILE A 19 -0.70 -2.21 8.62
N ILE A 20 -0.28 -3.37 8.13
CA ILE A 20 -1.08 -4.19 7.21
C ILE A 20 -2.37 -4.67 7.86
N LEU A 21 -2.32 -5.19 9.08
CA LEU A 21 -3.46 -5.78 9.77
C LEU A 21 -4.35 -4.73 10.45
N LEU A 22 -3.77 -3.71 11.07
CA LEU A 22 -4.46 -2.79 12.01
C LEU A 22 -4.41 -1.32 11.59
N GLY A 23 -3.69 -0.96 10.53
CA GLY A 23 -3.62 0.41 10.03
C GLY A 23 -4.98 1.03 9.70
N ASN A 24 -5.08 2.35 9.87
CA ASN A 24 -6.33 3.14 9.77
C ASN A 24 -6.92 3.27 8.35
N ASN A 25 -6.25 2.73 7.32
CA ASN A 25 -6.70 2.75 5.94
C ASN A 25 -7.80 1.71 5.65
N VAL A 26 -8.55 1.93 4.57
CA VAL A 26 -9.34 0.85 3.94
C VAL A 26 -8.39 -0.29 3.63
N ALA A 27 -8.67 -1.48 4.17
CA ALA A 27 -7.74 -2.60 4.15
C ALA A 27 -7.13 -2.85 2.78
N SER A 28 -7.98 -2.90 1.74
CA SER A 28 -7.54 -3.15 0.36
C SER A 28 -6.43 -2.23 -0.13
N TYR A 29 -6.44 -0.94 0.21
CA TYR A 29 -5.43 0.04 -0.25
C TYR A 29 -4.07 -0.19 0.40
N LYS A 30 -4.03 -0.40 1.73
CA LYS A 30 -2.75 -0.65 2.42
C LYS A 30 -2.14 -1.99 2.02
N PHE A 31 -2.97 -3.02 1.86
CA PHE A 31 -2.53 -4.31 1.33
C PHE A 31 -1.96 -4.17 -0.09
N ALA A 32 -2.65 -3.43 -0.96
CA ALA A 32 -2.19 -3.17 -2.32
C ALA A 32 -0.86 -2.41 -2.37
N LEU A 33 -0.71 -1.35 -1.55
CA LEU A 33 0.54 -0.58 -1.51
C LEU A 33 1.69 -1.44 -0.98
N ALA A 34 1.46 -2.22 0.07
CA ALA A 34 2.46 -3.13 0.61
C ALA A 34 2.90 -4.20 -0.40
N LYS A 35 1.94 -4.84 -1.08
CA LYS A 35 2.22 -5.82 -2.14
C LYS A 35 3.01 -5.19 -3.28
N ALA A 36 2.66 -3.96 -3.68
CA ALA A 36 3.40 -3.23 -4.71
C ALA A 36 4.85 -2.94 -4.30
N LEU A 37 5.07 -2.44 -3.07
CA LEU A 37 6.40 -2.17 -2.53
C LEU A 37 7.27 -3.42 -2.47
N LEU A 38 6.69 -4.55 -2.03
CA LEU A 38 7.40 -5.83 -1.97
C LEU A 38 7.71 -6.39 -3.36
N GLY A 39 6.81 -6.21 -4.34
CA GLY A 39 6.93 -6.78 -5.68
C GLY A 39 7.78 -5.99 -6.69
N ILE A 40 8.03 -4.69 -6.45
CA ILE A 40 8.80 -3.88 -7.39
C ILE A 40 10.30 -4.24 -7.39
N ASP A 41 10.97 -4.10 -8.54
CA ASP A 41 12.43 -4.23 -8.63
C ASP A 41 13.10 -3.04 -7.92
N LYS A 42 14.03 -3.34 -7.01
CA LYS A 42 14.60 -2.37 -6.05
C LYS A 42 16.01 -1.96 -6.46
N LYS A 43 16.17 -1.59 -7.73
CA LYS A 43 17.44 -1.06 -8.26
C LYS A 43 17.79 0.29 -7.65
N ASP A 44 16.78 1.12 -7.44
CA ASP A 44 16.89 2.45 -6.85
C ASP A 44 16.08 2.56 -5.55
N THR A 45 16.45 3.52 -4.70
CA THR A 45 15.69 3.84 -3.47
C THR A 45 14.47 4.70 -3.76
N PHE A 46 14.53 5.49 -4.83
CA PHE A 46 13.40 6.29 -5.28
C PHE A 46 12.49 5.45 -6.17
N ILE A 47 11.18 5.56 -5.96
CA ILE A 47 10.16 4.94 -6.81
C ILE A 47 9.15 6.02 -7.18
N SER A 48 8.92 6.21 -8.48
CA SER A 48 7.88 7.12 -8.96
C SER A 48 6.47 6.59 -8.69
N LEU A 49 5.48 7.49 -8.61
CA LEU A 49 4.08 7.06 -8.54
C LEU A 49 3.64 6.28 -9.78
N GLU A 50 4.22 6.56 -10.94
CA GLU A 50 3.93 5.84 -12.19
C GLU A 50 4.40 4.39 -12.13
N GLU A 51 5.61 4.14 -11.61
CA GLU A 51 6.12 2.79 -11.40
C GLU A 51 5.30 2.01 -10.34
N LEU A 52 4.79 2.69 -9.31
CA LEU A 52 3.92 2.08 -8.31
C LEU A 52 2.50 1.84 -8.82
N ALA A 53 2.02 2.64 -9.78
CA ALA A 53 0.63 2.69 -10.17
C ALA A 53 0.10 1.34 -10.65
N LEU A 54 0.85 0.67 -11.51
CA LEU A 54 0.44 -0.63 -12.03
C LEU A 54 0.36 -1.71 -10.93
N PRO A 55 1.44 -2.07 -10.22
CA PRO A 55 1.39 -3.15 -9.22
C PRO A 55 0.40 -2.86 -8.07
N PHE A 56 0.21 -1.58 -7.74
CA PHE A 56 -0.81 -1.16 -6.78
C PHE A 56 -2.23 -1.38 -7.29
N SER A 57 -2.55 -0.91 -8.49
CA SER A 57 -3.89 -1.03 -9.06
C SER A 57 -4.23 -2.48 -9.43
N GLU A 58 -3.27 -3.28 -9.90
CA GLU A 58 -3.46 -4.71 -10.18
C GLU A 58 -3.94 -5.45 -8.93
N SER A 59 -3.26 -5.23 -7.80
CA SER A 59 -3.64 -5.82 -6.50
C SER A 59 -5.08 -5.48 -6.10
N LEU A 60 -5.52 -4.26 -6.37
CA LEU A 60 -6.90 -3.85 -6.13
C LEU A 60 -7.85 -4.50 -7.13
N THR A 61 -7.53 -4.49 -8.42
CA THR A 61 -8.38 -5.08 -9.46
C THR A 61 -8.61 -6.57 -9.24
N GLU A 62 -7.58 -7.34 -8.87
CA GLU A 62 -7.66 -8.75 -8.47
C GLU A 62 -8.57 -8.94 -7.26
N HIS A 63 -8.41 -8.09 -6.24
CA HIS A 63 -9.25 -8.13 -5.04
C HIS A 63 -10.73 -7.85 -5.38
N LEU A 64 -11.00 -6.87 -6.25
CA LEU A 64 -12.38 -6.52 -6.65
C LEU A 64 -13.04 -7.65 -7.45
N GLN A 65 -12.28 -8.41 -8.24
CA GLN A 65 -12.80 -9.58 -8.98
C GLN A 65 -13.14 -10.75 -8.05
N THR A 66 -12.36 -10.94 -6.98
CA THR A 66 -12.51 -12.08 -6.06
C THR A 66 -13.48 -11.80 -4.89
N ALA A 67 -13.61 -10.55 -4.46
CA ALA A 67 -14.38 -10.18 -3.26
C ALA A 67 -15.91 -10.12 -3.45
N GLY A 68 -16.44 -10.25 -4.67
CA GLY A 68 -17.88 -10.10 -4.93
C GLY A 68 -18.43 -8.72 -4.51
N LYS A 69 -19.76 -8.51 -4.60
CA LYS A 69 -20.46 -7.22 -4.40
C LYS A 69 -20.28 -6.54 -3.02
N GLN A 70 -19.45 -7.06 -2.13
CA GLN A 70 -19.19 -6.53 -0.77
C GLN A 70 -18.06 -5.49 -0.75
N ILE A 71 -17.89 -4.68 -1.81
CA ILE A 71 -17.00 -3.53 -1.76
C ILE A 71 -17.77 -2.38 -1.11
N THR A 72 -17.56 -2.20 0.18
CA THR A 72 -18.04 -1.06 0.97
C THR A 72 -17.29 0.21 0.60
N SER A 73 -17.60 0.75 -0.57
CA SER A 73 -17.92 2.17 -0.77
C SER A 73 -18.30 2.36 -2.23
N SER A 74 -19.59 2.49 -2.50
CA SER A 74 -20.16 2.93 -3.77
C SER A 74 -19.74 4.36 -4.19
N SER A 75 -18.71 4.94 -3.56
CA SER A 75 -18.32 6.36 -3.68
C SER A 75 -16.84 6.60 -4.04
N SER A 76 -15.97 5.59 -4.03
CA SER A 76 -14.58 5.80 -4.47
C SER A 76 -14.49 5.83 -5.99
N LYS A 77 -14.23 7.03 -6.55
CA LYS A 77 -13.97 7.22 -7.98
C LYS A 77 -12.84 6.32 -8.49
N PHE A 78 -11.82 6.08 -7.66
CA PHE A 78 -10.70 5.23 -8.06
C PHE A 78 -11.10 3.75 -8.17
N LEU A 79 -11.88 3.22 -7.21
CA LEU A 79 -12.37 1.83 -7.30
C LEU A 79 -13.31 1.61 -8.48
N ASP A 80 -14.04 2.64 -8.92
CA ASP A 80 -14.82 2.57 -10.15
C ASP A 80 -13.93 2.41 -11.38
N PHE A 81 -12.81 3.15 -11.50
CA PHE A 81 -11.84 2.94 -12.58
C PHE A 81 -11.24 1.53 -12.56
N CYS A 82 -10.86 1.00 -11.39
CA CYS A 82 -10.41 -0.40 -11.28
C CYS A 82 -11.51 -1.38 -11.75
N SER A 83 -12.77 -1.11 -11.42
CA SER A 83 -13.91 -1.92 -11.86
C SER A 83 -14.17 -1.80 -13.37
N GLN A 84 -13.98 -0.61 -13.95
CA GLN A 84 -14.06 -0.39 -15.39
C GLN A 84 -12.96 -1.17 -16.13
N TYR A 85 -11.72 -1.16 -15.61
CA TYR A 85 -10.61 -1.95 -16.16
C TYR A 85 -10.93 -3.45 -16.14
N ASN A 86 -11.45 -3.95 -15.01
CA ASN A 86 -11.90 -5.34 -14.89
C ASN A 86 -12.99 -5.75 -15.89
N ARG A 87 -13.76 -4.79 -16.41
CA ARG A 87 -14.79 -5.00 -17.44
C ARG A 87 -14.28 -4.75 -18.86
N GLY A 88 -13.01 -4.39 -19.02
CA GLY A 88 -12.41 -4.01 -20.32
C GLY A 88 -12.90 -2.67 -20.87
N ALA A 89 -13.46 -1.80 -20.03
CA ALA A 89 -13.98 -0.49 -20.45
C ALA A 89 -12.89 0.60 -20.53
N ILE A 90 -11.77 0.40 -19.83
CA ILE A 90 -10.57 1.22 -19.93
C ILE A 90 -9.35 0.32 -20.14
N ASP A 91 -8.33 0.84 -20.78
CA ASP A 91 -7.06 0.13 -20.96
C ASP A 91 -6.11 0.30 -19.76
N LYS A 92 -4.95 -0.35 -19.87
CA LYS A 92 -3.91 -0.35 -18.83
C LYS A 92 -3.30 1.05 -18.62
N ASP A 93 -3.10 1.81 -19.68
CA ASP A 93 -2.50 3.15 -19.58
C ASP A 93 -3.45 4.12 -18.89
N GLN A 94 -4.75 4.03 -19.19
CA GLN A 94 -5.80 4.75 -18.48
C GLN A 94 -5.85 4.35 -17.00
N LEU A 95 -5.75 3.06 -16.68
CA LEU A 95 -5.69 2.60 -15.28
C LEU A 95 -4.49 3.21 -14.54
N ILE A 96 -3.29 3.19 -15.14
CA ILE A 96 -2.08 3.78 -14.57
C ILE A 96 -2.28 5.28 -14.31
N GLN A 97 -2.75 6.03 -15.31
CA GLN A 97 -2.97 7.48 -15.19
C GLN A 97 -3.97 7.83 -14.09
N GLN A 98 -5.08 7.09 -13.97
CA GLN A 98 -6.06 7.34 -12.90
C GLN A 98 -5.52 6.94 -11.53
N THR A 99 -4.68 5.91 -11.47
CA THR A 99 -4.01 5.48 -10.23
C THR A 99 -3.06 6.52 -9.71
N VAL A 100 -2.20 7.10 -10.56
CA VAL A 100 -1.29 8.20 -10.18
C VAL A 100 -2.09 9.37 -9.59
N LYS A 101 -3.21 9.73 -10.23
CA LYS A 101 -4.03 10.88 -9.83
C LYS A 101 -4.85 10.65 -8.55
N LEU A 102 -5.39 9.45 -8.36
CA LEU A 102 -6.44 9.19 -7.36
C LEU A 102 -6.09 8.08 -6.37
N GLY A 103 -5.27 7.11 -6.77
CA GLY A 103 -4.99 5.90 -5.98
C GLY A 103 -4.15 6.18 -4.73
N PHE A 104 -3.26 7.16 -4.80
CA PHE A 104 -2.29 7.45 -3.75
C PHE A 104 -2.67 8.60 -2.81
N VAL A 105 -3.84 9.22 -3.01
CA VAL A 105 -4.26 10.46 -2.33
C VAL A 105 -4.27 10.32 -0.81
N ASN A 106 -4.72 9.17 -0.29
CA ASN A 106 -4.85 8.95 1.17
C ASN A 106 -3.90 7.88 1.70
N VAL A 107 -3.60 6.85 0.90
CA VAL A 107 -2.90 5.67 1.40
C VAL A 107 -1.46 5.99 1.80
N ILE A 108 -0.76 6.86 1.08
CA ILE A 108 0.62 7.26 1.40
C ILE A 108 0.68 8.03 2.72
N ASP A 109 -0.23 9.00 2.92
CA ASP A 109 -0.29 9.80 4.16
C ASP A 109 -0.63 8.95 5.39
N ALA A 110 -1.50 7.96 5.22
CA ALA A 110 -1.99 7.14 6.32
C ALA A 110 -1.26 5.81 6.49
N PHE A 111 -0.30 5.45 5.62
CA PHE A 111 0.30 4.12 5.60
C PHE A 111 0.95 3.78 6.94
N HIS A 112 1.72 4.71 7.51
CA HIS A 112 2.44 4.51 8.75
C HIS A 112 1.58 4.74 10.02
N ASN A 113 0.27 4.96 9.87
CA ASN A 113 -0.62 5.25 10.99
C ASN A 113 -1.45 4.03 11.42
N VAL A 114 -1.23 3.57 12.66
CA VAL A 114 -1.93 2.45 13.32
C VAL A 114 -2.58 2.95 14.61
N ALA A 115 -3.86 2.63 14.83
CA ALA A 115 -4.60 3.03 16.03
C ALA A 115 -4.52 4.54 16.36
N ARG A 116 -4.49 5.39 15.32
CA ARG A 116 -4.37 6.87 15.40
C ARG A 116 -3.01 7.39 15.88
N SER A 117 -1.98 6.55 15.90
CA SER A 117 -0.60 6.95 16.11
C SER A 117 0.27 6.49 14.95
N GLU A 118 1.32 7.25 14.67
CA GLU A 118 2.36 6.81 13.74
C GLU A 118 3.19 5.67 14.37
N VAL A 119 3.63 4.73 13.55
CA VAL A 119 4.58 3.69 13.96
C VAL A 119 6.01 4.26 14.08
N PRO A 120 6.87 3.70 14.94
CA PRO A 120 8.22 4.22 15.15
C PRO A 120 9.17 4.03 13.95
N TYR A 121 8.87 3.12 13.02
CA TYR A 121 9.67 2.89 11.81
C TYR A 121 8.86 3.21 10.56
N ARG A 122 9.34 4.18 9.79
CA ARG A 122 8.86 4.43 8.43
C ARG A 122 9.53 3.48 7.46
N PHE A 123 8.80 3.10 6.42
CA PHE A 123 9.29 2.23 5.35
C PHE A 123 9.59 3.01 4.07
N PHE A 124 8.95 4.16 3.90
CA PHE A 124 9.26 5.11 2.86
C PHE A 124 9.02 6.54 3.35
N GLU A 125 9.68 7.49 2.72
CA GLU A 125 9.40 8.92 2.82
C GLU A 125 8.54 9.39 1.65
N ASP A 126 7.61 10.30 1.93
CA ASP A 126 6.75 10.91 0.92
C ASP A 126 7.52 11.99 0.15
N ALA A 127 7.76 11.75 -1.14
CA ALA A 127 8.40 12.67 -2.07
C ALA A 127 7.45 13.12 -3.18
N ARG A 128 6.12 13.01 -2.99
CA ARG A 128 5.12 13.37 -4.01
C ARG A 128 5.23 14.83 -4.46
N LYS A 129 5.56 15.74 -3.54
CA LYS A 129 5.67 17.18 -3.82
C LYS A 129 6.94 17.55 -4.59
N ASP A 130 8.02 16.82 -4.36
CA ASP A 130 9.34 17.17 -4.93
C ASP A 130 9.64 16.38 -6.21
N ARG A 131 9.23 15.10 -6.26
CA ARG A 131 9.63 14.15 -7.31
C ARG A 131 8.50 13.22 -7.77
N GLU A 132 7.25 13.48 -7.36
CA GLU A 132 6.10 12.64 -7.75
C GLU A 132 6.30 11.15 -7.43
N GLY A 133 6.80 10.85 -6.23
CA GLY A 133 7.10 9.48 -5.82
C GLY A 133 7.33 9.32 -4.32
N ILE A 134 8.03 8.24 -3.96
CA ILE A 134 8.44 7.92 -2.59
C ILE A 134 9.91 7.52 -2.56
N VAL A 135 10.52 7.56 -1.37
CA VAL A 135 11.90 7.10 -1.14
C VAL A 135 11.89 5.99 -0.12
N LEU A 136 12.35 4.81 -0.50
CA LEU A 136 12.52 3.68 0.41
C LEU A 136 13.57 4.00 1.48
N THR A 137 13.27 3.60 2.71
CA THR A 137 14.14 3.78 3.88
C THR A 137 15.00 2.55 4.14
N ASP A 138 16.04 2.70 4.96
CA ASP A 138 16.86 1.58 5.43
C ASP A 138 16.04 0.54 6.18
N GLU A 139 15.01 0.96 6.93
CA GLU A 139 14.08 0.09 7.65
C GLU A 139 13.33 -0.86 6.70
N PHE A 140 12.97 -0.37 5.52
CA PHE A 140 12.36 -1.23 4.49
C PHE A 140 13.35 -2.24 3.93
N TYR A 141 14.61 -1.86 3.69
CA TYR A 141 15.62 -2.84 3.28
C TYR A 141 15.96 -3.84 4.39
N LYS A 142 15.97 -3.42 5.66
CA LYS A 142 16.11 -4.34 6.81
C LYS A 142 14.94 -5.32 6.88
N LEU A 143 13.71 -4.86 6.62
CA LEU A 143 12.52 -5.72 6.52
C LEU A 143 12.69 -6.81 5.46
N LEU A 144 13.16 -6.46 4.25
CA LEU A 144 13.36 -7.42 3.16
C LEU A 144 14.43 -8.47 3.46
N ASN A 145 15.48 -8.08 4.18
CA ASN A 145 16.56 -8.98 4.59
C ASN A 145 16.20 -9.82 5.83
N SER A 146 15.07 -9.56 6.47
CA SER A 146 14.59 -10.37 7.59
C SER A 146 14.06 -11.72 7.09
N ARG A 147 14.31 -12.80 7.84
CA ARG A 147 13.85 -14.18 7.55
C ARG A 147 12.32 -14.35 7.42
N GLN A 148 11.54 -13.28 7.59
CA GLN A 148 10.07 -13.31 7.55
C GLN A 148 9.48 -12.69 6.28
N ALA A 149 10.29 -12.12 5.40
CA ALA A 149 9.84 -11.65 4.08
C ALA A 149 9.27 -12.81 3.21
N GLU A 150 9.65 -14.06 3.51
CA GLU A 150 9.19 -15.27 2.80
C GLU A 150 7.73 -15.68 3.10
N ASN A 151 7.02 -15.00 4.01
CA ASN A 151 5.66 -15.37 4.47
C ASN A 151 4.56 -14.35 4.11
N PHE A 152 4.73 -13.54 3.06
CA PHE A 152 3.73 -12.56 2.60
C PHE A 152 3.19 -12.86 1.20
#